data_AF-A0A967Z7U0-F1
#
_entry.id   AF-A0A967Z7U0-F1
#
_cell.length_a   1.000
_cell.length_b   1.000
_cell.length_c   1.000
_cell.angle_alpha   90.00
_cell.angle_beta   90.00
_cell.angle_gamma   90.00
#
_symmetry.space_group_name_H-M   'P 1'
#
loop_
_entity.id
_entity.type
_entity.pdbx_description
1 polymer ?
#
loop_
_entity_poly.entity_id
_entity_poly.type
_entity_poly.pdbx_seq_one_letter_code
_entity_poly.pdbx_strand_id
1 'polypeptide(L)'
;MNLIRNRKGHLPHIVAVTAEPTTTRIASLALGTGDIDCVYHFALDELRTAISNIRDESQMDMLNMLIDGRRLRDISDLPFDLAV
;
A
#
# COMPACT_ATOMS: atom_id res chain seq x y z
N MET A 1 13.35 3.58 -10.86
CA MET A 1 14.02 2.25 -10.87
C MET A 1 15.55 2.27 -10.68
N ASN A 2 16.14 3.19 -9.89
CA ASN A 2 17.61 3.19 -9.70
C ASN A 2 18.10 2.23 -8.61
N LEU A 3 17.32 2.02 -7.54
CA LEU A 3 17.69 1.15 -6.42
C LEU A 3 17.76 -0.32 -6.83
N ILE A 4 16.77 -0.81 -7.59
CA ILE A 4 16.74 -2.20 -8.09
C ILE A 4 17.86 -2.45 -9.09
N ARG A 5 18.07 -1.53 -10.04
CA ARG A 5 19.01 -1.68 -11.16
C ARG A 5 20.48 -1.57 -10.76
N ASN A 6 20.80 -0.74 -9.76
CA ASN A 6 22.19 -0.45 -9.37
C ASN A 6 22.62 -1.14 -8.07
N ARG A 7 21.82 -2.05 -7.50
CA ARG A 7 22.20 -2.73 -6.26
C ARG A 7 23.39 -3.68 -6.45
N LYS A 8 24.22 -3.79 -5.41
CA LYS A 8 25.20 -4.87 -5.24
C LYS A 8 24.89 -5.58 -3.94
N GLY A 9 24.32 -6.78 -4.00
CA GLY A 9 23.87 -7.55 -2.84
C GLY A 9 22.34 -7.60 -2.70
N HIS A 10 21.87 -7.80 -1.47
CA HIS A 10 20.44 -7.89 -1.16
C HIS A 10 19.72 -6.58 -1.53
N LEU A 11 18.48 -6.69 -2.02
CA LEU A 11 17.66 -5.51 -2.30
C LEU A 11 17.20 -4.93 -0.94
N PRO A 12 17.35 -3.62 -0.67
CA PRO A 12 16.74 -3.03 0.51
C PRO A 12 15.22 -3.10 0.40
N HIS A 13 14.51 -3.03 1.53
CA HIS A 13 13.05 -2.84 1.54
C HIS A 13 12.70 -1.53 0.81
N ILE A 14 11.88 -1.62 -0.24
CA ILE A 14 11.38 -0.47 -1.01
C ILE A 14 9.89 -0.34 -0.76
N VAL A 15 9.54 0.63 0.08
CA VAL A 15 8.15 0.85 0.52
C VAL A 15 7.72 2.29 0.24
N ALA A 16 6.41 2.51 0.19
CA ALA A 16 5.84 3.85 0.19
C ALA A 16 4.84 3.99 1.34
N VAL A 17 4.89 5.11 2.06
CA VAL A 17 3.88 5.47 3.06
C VAL A 17 3.05 6.62 2.49
N THR A 18 1.73 6.52 2.60
CA THR A 18 0.82 7.51 2.00
C THR A 18 -0.35 7.88 2.93
N ALA A 19 -0.84 9.10 2.75
CA ALA A 19 -2.07 9.62 3.35
C ALA A 19 -3.13 9.96 2.29
N GLU A 20 -3.01 9.36 1.09
CA GLU A 20 -3.94 9.58 0.00
C GLU A 20 -5.33 9.00 0.32
N PRO A 21 -6.41 9.80 0.25
CA PRO A 21 -7.73 9.35 0.68
C PRO A 21 -8.51 8.61 -0.41
N THR A 22 -8.08 8.65 -1.68
CA THR A 22 -8.80 8.00 -2.79
C THR A 22 -8.15 6.67 -3.15
N THR A 23 -8.97 5.61 -3.16
CA THR A 23 -8.52 4.24 -3.44
C THR A 23 -7.86 4.12 -4.81
N THR A 24 -8.31 4.87 -5.81
CA THR A 24 -7.73 4.90 -7.16
C THR A 24 -6.29 5.44 -7.19
N ARG A 25 -5.97 6.45 -6.36
CA ARG A 25 -4.60 6.99 -6.25
C ARG A 25 -3.71 6.09 -5.41
N ILE A 26 -4.26 5.42 -4.41
CA ILE A 26 -3.52 4.37 -3.69
C ILE A 26 -3.21 3.21 -4.65
N ALA A 27 -4.18 2.79 -5.45
CA ALA A 27 -4.02 1.72 -6.43
C ALA A 27 -2.96 2.04 -7.49
N SER A 28 -2.86 3.30 -7.95
CA SER A 28 -1.82 3.68 -8.93
C SER A 28 -0.40 3.54 -8.37
N LEU A 29 -0.24 3.64 -7.05
CA LEU A 29 1.03 3.35 -6.36
C LEU A 29 1.20 1.84 -6.13
N ALA A 30 0.18 1.17 -5.58
CA ALA A 30 0.24 -0.20 -5.09
C ALA A 30 0.20 -1.27 -6.20
N LEU A 31 -0.47 -1.01 -7.32
CA LEU A 31 -0.53 -1.89 -8.49
C LEU A 31 0.62 -1.64 -9.48
N GLY A 32 1.58 -0.78 -9.12
CA GLY A 32 2.76 -0.51 -9.95
C GLY A 32 3.58 -1.76 -10.31
N THR A 33 4.51 -1.60 -11.24
CA THR A 33 5.23 -2.65 -11.99
C THR A 33 6.28 -3.46 -11.21
N GLY A 34 6.09 -3.67 -9.90
CA GLY A 34 7.02 -4.44 -9.05
C GLY A 34 8.22 -3.64 -8.51
N ASP A 35 8.10 -2.31 -8.51
CA ASP A 35 9.14 -1.40 -7.99
C ASP A 35 9.09 -1.17 -6.47
N ILE A 36 7.92 -1.41 -5.89
CA ILE A 36 7.64 -1.19 -4.48
C ILE A 36 7.12 -2.53 -3.96
N ASP A 37 7.65 -2.94 -2.81
CA ASP A 37 7.30 -4.18 -2.13
C ASP A 37 5.87 -4.09 -1.60
N CYS A 38 5.55 -3.00 -0.89
CA CYS A 38 4.23 -2.71 -0.35
C CYS A 38 3.99 -1.20 -0.15
N VAL A 39 2.73 -0.78 -0.22
CA VAL A 39 2.28 0.55 0.18
C VAL A 39 1.65 0.46 1.58
N TYR A 40 1.96 1.42 2.43
CA TYR A 40 1.40 1.53 3.78
C TYR A 40 0.54 2.79 3.87
N HIS A 41 -0.71 2.63 4.30
CA HIS A 41 -1.60 3.76 4.55
C HIS A 41 -1.49 4.19 6.02
N PHE A 42 -1.43 5.50 6.27
CA PHE A 42 -1.22 6.01 7.65
C PHE A 42 -2.41 5.81 8.60
N ALA A 43 -3.60 5.54 8.04
CA ALA A 43 -4.87 5.42 8.75
C ALA A 43 -5.81 4.47 8.00
N LEU A 44 -5.39 3.20 7.80
CA LEU A 44 -6.08 2.27 6.90
C LEU A 44 -7.49 1.92 7.40
N ASP A 45 -7.64 1.73 8.71
CA ASP A 45 -8.91 1.39 9.35
C ASP A 45 -9.91 2.55 9.26
N GLU A 46 -9.44 3.79 9.43
CA GLU A 46 -10.24 4.99 9.26
C GLU A 46 -10.69 5.16 7.82
N LEU A 47 -9.80 4.92 6.85
CA LEU A 47 -10.15 4.96 5.42
C LEU A 47 -11.24 3.95 5.07
N ARG A 48 -11.11 2.72 5.56
CA ARG A 48 -12.12 1.67 5.36
C ARG A 48 -13.46 2.05 5.98
N THR A 49 -13.44 2.63 7.18
CA THR A 49 -14.65 3.15 7.84
C THR A 49 -15.29 4.28 7.03
N ALA A 50 -14.50 5.22 6.51
CA ALA A 50 -14.97 6.34 5.71
C ALA A 50 -15.65 5.88 4.41
N ILE A 51 -15.05 4.94 3.69
CA ILE A 51 -15.62 4.36 2.46
C ILE A 51 -16.91 3.59 2.75
N SER A 52 -16.95 2.84 3.86
CA SER A 52 -18.17 2.14 4.30
C SER A 52 -19.32 3.11 4.58
N ASN A 53 -19.05 4.25 5.21
CA ASN A 53 -20.05 5.25 5.55
C ASN A 53 -20.69 5.93 4.33
N ILE A 54 -19.91 6.15 3.27
CA ILE A 54 -20.43 6.70 2.00
C ILE A 54 -21.10 5.64 1.11
N ARG A 55 -21.06 4.36 1.51
CA ARG A 55 -21.65 3.22 0.79
C ARG A 55 -21.15 3.08 -0.64
N ASP A 56 -19.87 3.36 -0.85
CA ASP A 56 -19.23 3.19 -2.16
C ASP A 56 -18.63 1.79 -2.26
N GLU A 57 -19.42 0.85 -2.77
CA GLU A 57 -19.03 -0.55 -2.94
C GLU A 57 -17.84 -0.70 -3.89
N SER A 58 -17.76 0.10 -4.95
CA SER A 58 -16.66 0.03 -5.91
C SER A 58 -15.32 0.44 -5.28
N GLN A 59 -15.32 1.50 -4.47
CA GLN A 59 -14.12 1.88 -3.73
C GLN A 59 -13.75 0.85 -2.67
N MET A 60 -14.74 0.26 -1.99
CA MET A 60 -14.50 -0.79 -0.99
C MET A 60 -13.90 -2.05 -1.62
N ASP A 61 -14.44 -2.51 -2.75
CA ASP A 61 -13.93 -3.67 -3.47
C ASP A 61 -12.49 -3.46 -3.95
N MET A 62 -12.18 -2.27 -4.48
CA MET A 62 -10.81 -1.91 -4.85
C MET A 62 -9.88 -1.89 -3.64
N LEU A 63 -10.32 -1.32 -2.51
CA LEU A 63 -9.53 -1.29 -1.29
C LEU A 63 -9.22 -2.71 -0.79
N ASN A 64 -10.25 -3.55 -0.69
CA ASN A 64 -10.12 -4.95 -0.26
C ASN A 64 -9.19 -5.74 -1.20
N MET A 65 -9.31 -5.56 -2.52
CA MET A 65 -8.39 -6.18 -3.48
C MET A 65 -6.93 -5.83 -3.20
N LEU A 66 -6.62 -4.58 -2.85
CA LEU A 66 -5.26 -4.15 -2.52
C LEU A 66 -4.76 -4.77 -1.21
N ILE A 67 -5.62 -4.84 -0.19
CA ILE A 67 -5.30 -5.41 1.12
C ILE A 67 -5.09 -6.92 1.01
N ASP A 68 -6.04 -7.63 0.42
CA ASP A 68 -6.01 -9.09 0.25
C ASP A 68 -4.85 -9.51 -0.65
N GLY A 69 -4.54 -8.70 -1.66
CA GLY A 69 -3.37 -8.86 -2.52
C GLY A 69 -2.03 -8.52 -1.85
N ARG A 70 -2.03 -8.11 -0.57
CA ARG A 70 -0.86 -7.66 0.21
C ARG A 70 -0.10 -6.50 -0.44
N ARG A 71 -0.79 -5.69 -1.25
CA ARG A 71 -0.22 -4.51 -1.91
C ARG A 71 -0.42 -3.24 -1.09
N LEU A 72 -1.40 -3.24 -0.19
CA LEU A 72 -1.68 -2.18 0.77
C LEU A 72 -1.76 -2.75 2.19
N ARG A 73 -1.12 -2.10 3.15
CA ARG A 73 -1.15 -2.45 4.58
C ARG A 73 -1.30 -1.21 5.47
N ASP A 74 -1.57 -1.43 6.75
CA ASP A 74 -1.60 -0.32 7.71
C ASP A 74 -0.17 0.07 8.12
N ILE A 75 0.06 1.34 8.41
CA ILE A 75 1.38 1.83 8.83
C ILE A 75 1.93 1.12 10.08
N SER A 76 1.06 0.58 10.93
CA SER A 76 1.46 -0.21 12.10
C SER A 76 2.14 -1.54 11.74
N ASP A 77 1.95 -2.06 10.52
CA ASP A 77 2.63 -3.27 10.04
C ASP A 77 4.09 -3.01 9.64
N LEU A 78 4.41 -1.77 9.24
CA LEU A 78 5.71 -1.42 8.67
C LEU A 78 6.91 -1.76 9.58
N PRO A 79 6.91 -1.46 10.89
CA PRO A 79 8.04 -1.81 11.76
C PRO A 79 8.34 -3.32 11.81
N PHE A 80 7.31 -4.17 11.72
CA PHE A 80 7.46 -5.62 11.73
C PHE A 80 7.95 -6.13 10.37
N ASP A 81 7.43 -5.57 9.28
CA ASP A 81 7.86 -5.91 7.92
C ASP A 81 9.31 -5.49 7.63
N LEU A 82 9.83 -4.47 8.33
CA LEU A 82 11.24 -4.06 8.22
C LEU A 82 12.21 -4.91 9.05
N ALA A 83 11.70 -5.72 9.98
CA ALA A 83 12.51 -6.51 10.92
C ALA A 83 12.89 -7.91 10.39
N VAL A 84 12.45 -8.27 9.18
CA VAL A 84 12.76 -9.53 8.49
C VAL A 84 13.91 -9.41 7.50
#